data_AF-A0A367IYB2-F1
#
_entry.id   AF-A0A367IYB2-F1
#
_cell.length_a   1.000
_cell.length_b   1.000
_cell.length_c   1.000
_cell.angle_alpha   90.00
_cell.angle_beta   90.00
_cell.angle_gamma   90.00
#
_symmetry.space_group_name_H-M   'P 1'
#
loop_
_entity.id
_entity.type
_entity.pdbx_description
1 polymer ?
#
loop_
_entity_poly.entity_id
_entity_poly.type
_entity_poly.pdbx_seq_one_letter_code
_entity_poly.pdbx_strand_id
1 'polypeptide(L)'
;MAFAIDHSDAASEVVSVLCKSILLPGIPFSVKLARLYLVSDILHNSSVHVSNAWKYREEFEQQLPVVFDHFNSIYRSINARLKAEQVRKHISSLISIWENWMIFPKYYTDQLTDIFMKKEKITQELPGDVDGEPIEEEEEEEEDVDGEPLEEDVDGEPLEEEGGQDVVQMSIEEEPNYIQVDDMFAQ
;
A
#
# COMPACT_ATOMS: atom_id res chain seq x y z
N MET A 1 -9.57 15.98 8.62
CA MET A 1 -8.56 16.27 9.65
C MET A 1 -8.98 17.44 10.54
N ALA A 2 -9.25 18.65 10.02
CA ALA A 2 -9.63 19.82 10.83
C ALA A 2 -10.70 19.53 11.90
N PHE A 3 -11.81 18.89 11.49
CA PHE A 3 -12.86 18.45 12.43
C PHE A 3 -12.33 17.64 13.63
N ALA A 4 -11.38 16.73 13.42
CA ALA A 4 -10.80 15.93 14.50
C ALA A 4 -9.97 16.79 15.44
N ILE A 5 -9.14 17.69 14.91
CA ILE A 5 -8.31 18.58 15.73
C ILE A 5 -9.18 19.54 16.57
N ASP A 6 -10.24 20.09 15.97
CA ASP A 6 -11.19 20.98 16.64
C ASP A 6 -11.99 20.29 17.76
N HIS A 7 -12.15 18.97 17.69
CA HIS A 7 -12.90 18.14 18.66
C HIS A 7 -11.99 17.09 19.32
N SER A 8 -10.76 17.48 19.63
CA SER A 8 -9.75 16.61 20.23
C SER A 8 -10.04 16.22 21.69
N ASP A 9 -11.04 16.83 22.32
CA ASP A 9 -11.65 16.37 23.57
C ASP A 9 -12.34 15.00 23.43
N ALA A 10 -12.86 14.70 22.23
CA ALA A 10 -13.45 13.41 21.86
C ALA A 10 -12.46 12.50 21.08
N ALA A 11 -11.15 12.61 21.35
CA ALA A 11 -10.12 11.84 20.67
C ALA A 11 -10.42 10.33 20.68
N SER A 12 -10.80 9.79 21.85
CA SER A 12 -11.12 8.37 22.07
C SER A 12 -12.21 7.86 21.13
N GLU A 13 -13.31 8.60 21.00
CA GLU A 13 -14.41 8.26 20.12
C GLU A 13 -13.99 8.34 18.65
N VAL A 14 -13.27 9.40 18.27
CA VAL A 14 -12.81 9.61 16.90
C VAL A 14 -11.86 8.48 16.46
N VAL A 15 -10.87 8.15 17.28
CA VAL A 15 -9.93 7.05 17.02
C VAL A 15 -10.68 5.73 16.95
N SER A 16 -11.57 5.46 17.91
CA SER A 16 -12.35 4.22 17.94
C SER A 16 -13.19 4.04 16.67
N VAL A 17 -13.94 5.07 16.25
CA VAL A 17 -14.79 5.03 15.06
C VAL A 17 -13.95 4.85 13.80
N LEU A 18 -12.85 5.61 13.67
CA LEU A 18 -11.99 5.54 12.49
C LEU A 18 -11.33 4.16 12.35
N CYS A 19 -10.72 3.64 13.41
CA CYS A 19 -10.11 2.31 13.42
C CYS A 19 -11.14 1.21 13.15
N LYS A 20 -12.30 1.22 13.83
CA LYS A 20 -13.39 0.27 13.56
C LYS A 20 -13.85 0.31 12.11
N SER A 21 -13.97 1.51 11.53
CA SER A 21 -14.35 1.66 10.13
C SER A 21 -13.32 1.06 9.17
N ILE A 22 -12.03 1.12 9.48
CA ILE A 22 -10.97 0.47 8.71
C ILE A 22 -11.08 -1.05 8.81
N LEU A 23 -11.47 -1.59 9.97
CA LEU A 23 -11.59 -3.03 10.21
C LEU A 23 -12.87 -3.66 9.63
N LEU A 24 -13.87 -2.87 9.22
CA LEU A 24 -15.13 -3.40 8.67
C LEU A 24 -14.92 -4.30 7.44
N PRO A 25 -15.44 -5.54 7.43
CA PRO A 25 -15.32 -6.42 6.26
C PRO A 25 -16.11 -5.86 5.06
N GLY A 26 -15.73 -6.28 3.84
CA GLY A 26 -16.43 -5.90 2.60
C GLY A 26 -16.17 -4.47 2.11
N ILE A 27 -15.48 -3.63 2.88
CA ILE A 27 -15.08 -2.28 2.43
C ILE A 27 -13.93 -2.39 1.41
N PRO A 28 -13.98 -1.69 0.27
CA PRO A 28 -12.90 -1.68 -0.71
C PRO A 28 -11.56 -1.24 -0.11
N PHE A 29 -10.46 -1.85 -0.56
CA PHE A 29 -9.11 -1.52 -0.07
C PHE A 29 -8.78 -0.03 -0.23
N SER A 30 -9.15 0.60 -1.35
CA SER A 30 -8.92 2.03 -1.60
C SER A 30 -9.56 2.92 -0.52
N VAL A 31 -10.75 2.56 -0.03
CA VAL A 31 -11.44 3.28 1.04
C VAL A 31 -10.74 3.08 2.39
N LYS A 32 -10.28 1.86 2.68
CA LYS A 32 -9.48 1.58 3.88
C LYS A 32 -8.15 2.35 3.87
N LEU A 33 -7.48 2.40 2.71
CA LEU A 33 -6.25 3.16 2.53
C LEU A 33 -6.48 4.66 2.69
N ALA A 34 -7.56 5.21 2.12
CA ALA A 34 -7.94 6.61 2.32
C ALA A 34 -8.18 6.96 3.80
N ARG A 35 -8.81 6.04 4.56
CA ARG A 35 -9.00 6.20 6.01
C ARG A 35 -7.67 6.14 6.77
N LEU A 36 -6.73 5.29 6.35
CA LEU A 36 -5.38 5.26 6.91
C LEU A 36 -4.61 6.55 6.61
N TYR A 37 -4.79 7.15 5.42
CA TYR A 37 -4.24 8.48 5.12
C TYR A 37 -4.83 9.56 6.03
N LEU A 38 -6.14 9.51 6.32
CA LEU A 38 -6.74 10.40 7.32
C LEU A 38 -6.13 10.21 8.71
N VAL A 39 -5.81 8.97 9.13
CA VAL A 39 -5.05 8.71 10.37
C VAL A 39 -3.70 9.42 10.33
N SER A 40 -2.98 9.30 9.21
CA SER A 40 -1.69 9.98 9.01
C SER A 40 -1.80 11.51 9.12
N ASP A 41 -2.83 12.10 8.52
CA ASP A 41 -3.08 13.54 8.61
C ASP A 41 -3.36 13.99 10.04
N ILE A 42 -4.16 13.22 10.80
CA ILE A 42 -4.44 13.52 12.20
C ILE A 42 -3.17 13.38 13.04
N LEU A 43 -2.39 12.32 12.84
CA LEU A 43 -1.14 12.09 13.56
C LEU A 43 -0.13 13.22 13.33
N HIS A 44 0.06 13.66 12.08
CA HIS A 44 0.94 14.77 11.75
C HIS A 44 0.54 16.07 12.48
N ASN A 45 -0.77 16.30 12.63
CA ASN A 45 -1.29 17.50 13.28
C ASN A 45 -1.54 17.33 14.79
N SER A 46 -1.30 16.15 15.36
CA SER A 46 -1.51 15.90 16.80
C SER A 46 -0.56 16.69 17.71
N SER A 47 0.52 17.23 17.15
CA SER A 47 1.52 18.06 17.85
C SER A 47 1.20 19.57 17.83
N VAL A 48 0.12 20.00 17.18
CA VAL A 48 -0.28 21.41 17.17
C VAL A 48 -0.69 21.88 18.58
N HIS A 49 -0.59 23.19 18.83
CA HIS A 49 -0.95 23.80 20.13
C HIS A 49 -2.47 23.88 20.35
N VAL A 50 -3.15 22.75 20.23
CA VAL A 50 -4.58 22.57 20.54
C VAL A 50 -4.68 21.61 21.73
N SER A 51 -5.53 21.96 22.70
CA SER A 51 -5.74 21.14 23.90
C SER A 51 -6.16 19.72 23.51
N ASN A 52 -5.59 18.71 24.17
CA ASN A 52 -5.89 17.28 23.94
C ASN A 52 -5.49 16.70 22.56
N ALA A 53 -5.04 17.49 21.58
CA ALA A 53 -4.66 16.96 20.26
C ALA A 53 -3.57 15.88 20.33
N TRP A 54 -2.67 15.99 21.32
CA TRP A 54 -1.62 15.00 21.59
C TRP A 54 -2.14 13.60 21.92
N LYS A 55 -3.38 13.48 22.45
CA LYS A 55 -4.01 12.19 22.78
C LYS A 55 -4.19 11.31 21.56
N TYR A 56 -4.40 11.90 20.38
CA TYR A 56 -4.52 11.14 19.13
C TYR A 56 -3.31 10.23 18.91
N ARG A 57 -2.10 10.72 19.17
CA ARG A 57 -0.88 9.93 19.02
C ARG A 57 -0.90 8.71 19.94
N GLU A 58 -1.18 8.92 21.23
CA GLU A 58 -1.21 7.86 22.24
C GLU A 58 -2.27 6.80 21.92
N GLU A 59 -3.46 7.21 21.52
CA GLU A 59 -4.55 6.28 21.25
C GLU A 59 -4.38 5.53 19.92
N PHE A 60 -3.89 6.19 18.87
CA PHE A 60 -3.54 5.50 17.64
C PHE A 60 -2.41 4.49 17.88
N GLU A 61 -1.40 4.82 18.69
CA GLU A 61 -0.31 3.89 19.04
C GLU A 61 -0.84 2.55 19.58
N GLN A 62 -1.96 2.56 20.31
CA GLN A 62 -2.58 1.35 20.84
C GLN A 62 -3.39 0.57 19.79
N GLN A 63 -3.95 1.24 18.79
CA GLN A 63 -4.88 0.64 17.81
C GLN A 63 -4.18 0.21 16.51
N LEU A 64 -3.09 0.88 16.14
CA LEU A 64 -2.40 0.63 14.87
C LEU A 64 -1.91 -0.82 14.71
N PRO A 65 -1.40 -1.54 15.73
CA PRO A 65 -1.04 -2.95 15.57
C PRO A 65 -2.18 -3.81 15.02
N VAL A 66 -3.40 -3.62 15.51
CA VAL A 66 -4.61 -4.34 15.04
C VAL A 66 -4.97 -3.92 13.60
N VAL A 67 -4.85 -2.63 13.29
CA VAL A 67 -5.11 -2.11 11.94
C VAL A 67 -4.11 -2.69 10.93
N PHE A 68 -2.82 -2.74 11.26
CA PHE A 68 -1.78 -3.27 10.38
C PHE A 68 -1.87 -4.78 10.21
N ASP A 69 -2.30 -5.53 11.22
CA ASP A 69 -2.62 -6.96 11.10
C ASP A 69 -3.78 -7.20 10.11
N HIS A 70 -4.83 -6.37 10.16
CA HIS A 70 -5.91 -6.40 9.17
C HIS A 70 -5.43 -6.08 7.75
N PHE A 71 -4.52 -5.11 7.59
CA PHE A 71 -3.90 -4.83 6.30
C PHE A 71 -2.99 -5.97 5.81
N ASN A 72 -2.29 -6.68 6.70
CA ASN A 72 -1.55 -7.90 6.36
C ASN A 72 -2.50 -8.97 5.80
N SER A 73 -3.64 -9.22 6.46
CA SER A 73 -4.63 -10.19 5.95
C SER A 73 -5.12 -9.83 4.54
N ILE A 74 -5.39 -8.55 4.29
CA ILE A 74 -5.75 -8.08 2.94
C ILE A 74 -4.59 -8.29 1.97
N TYR A 75 -3.38 -7.87 2.31
CA TYR A 75 -2.20 -7.99 1.46
C TYR A 75 -1.95 -9.44 1.04
N ARG A 76 -2.06 -10.39 1.98
CA ARG A 76 -1.91 -11.83 1.74
C ARG A 76 -3.00 -12.43 0.85
N SER A 77 -4.20 -11.84 0.84
CA SER A 77 -5.28 -12.28 -0.03
C SER A 77 -5.12 -11.86 -1.50
N ILE A 78 -4.13 -11.01 -1.82
CA ILE A 78 -3.93 -10.50 -3.18
C ILE A 78 -3.05 -11.46 -3.99
N ASN A 79 -3.66 -12.21 -4.91
CA ASN A 79 -2.92 -13.08 -5.84
C ASN A 79 -2.18 -12.32 -6.96
N ALA A 80 -2.62 -11.10 -7.30
CA ALA A 80 -2.04 -10.32 -8.37
C ALA A 80 -0.76 -9.59 -7.91
N ARG A 81 0.40 -10.09 -8.35
CA ARG A 81 1.73 -9.60 -7.93
C ARG A 81 1.89 -8.08 -8.02
N LEU A 82 1.52 -7.46 -9.15
CA LEU A 82 1.66 -6.01 -9.34
C LEU A 82 0.81 -5.22 -8.32
N LYS A 83 -0.42 -5.68 -8.06
CA LYS A 83 -1.33 -5.06 -7.11
C LYS A 83 -0.82 -5.23 -5.68
N ALA A 84 -0.33 -6.41 -5.31
CA ALA A 84 0.25 -6.66 -4.00
C ALA A 84 1.44 -5.73 -3.76
N GLU A 85 2.37 -5.63 -4.72
CA GLU A 85 3.53 -4.76 -4.63
C GLU A 85 3.14 -3.28 -4.48
N GLN A 86 2.10 -2.83 -5.18
CA GLN A 86 1.61 -1.47 -5.02
C GLN A 86 1.04 -1.21 -3.62
N VAL A 87 0.25 -2.16 -3.07
CA VAL A 87 -0.23 -2.08 -1.69
C VAL A 87 0.92 -2.00 -0.69
N ARG A 88 1.93 -2.86 -0.86
CA ARG A 88 3.14 -2.86 -0.04
C ARG A 88 3.82 -1.49 -0.06
N LYS A 89 4.04 -0.92 -1.24
CA LYS A 89 4.66 0.42 -1.38
C LYS A 89 3.86 1.51 -0.66
N HIS A 90 2.53 1.53 -0.81
CA HIS A 90 1.69 2.53 -0.14
C HIS A 90 1.79 2.44 1.39
N ILE A 91 1.75 1.23 1.95
CA ILE A 91 1.78 1.00 3.39
C ILE A 91 3.19 1.26 3.95
N SER A 92 4.24 0.73 3.31
CA SER A 92 5.63 0.98 3.74
C SER A 92 6.00 2.46 3.66
N SER A 93 5.52 3.18 2.64
CA SER A 93 5.74 4.62 2.53
C SER A 93 5.10 5.38 3.69
N LEU A 94 3.91 5.00 4.14
CA LEU A 94 3.26 5.63 5.29
C LEU A 94 4.03 5.43 6.58
N ILE A 95 4.49 4.20 6.85
CA ILE A 95 5.30 3.90 8.04
C ILE A 95 6.57 4.75 8.03
N SER A 96 7.26 4.82 6.89
CA SER A 96 8.47 5.64 6.75
C SER A 96 8.21 7.13 6.97
N ILE A 97 7.07 7.65 6.51
CA ILE A 97 6.66 9.03 6.77
C ILE A 97 6.52 9.29 8.28
N TRP A 98 5.91 8.37 9.04
CA TRP A 98 5.75 8.53 10.49
C TRP A 98 7.08 8.48 11.25
N GLU A 99 8.04 7.69 10.78
CA GLU A 99 9.42 7.68 11.32
C GLU A 99 10.15 8.99 11.00
N ASN A 100 10.10 9.43 9.74
CA ASN A 100 10.78 10.65 9.27
C ASN A 100 10.25 11.92 9.95
N TRP A 101 8.95 11.98 10.23
CA TRP A 101 8.32 13.06 10.98
C TRP A 101 8.49 12.93 12.50
N MET A 102 9.19 11.90 12.97
CA MET A 102 9.39 11.58 14.39
C MET A 102 8.05 11.46 15.16
N ILE A 103 6.97 11.06 14.47
CA ILE A 103 5.68 10.79 15.10
C ILE A 103 5.84 9.57 16.01
N PHE A 104 6.47 8.51 15.50
CA PHE A 104 6.77 7.32 16.27
C PHE A 104 8.26 7.01 16.27
N PRO A 105 8.80 6.44 17.37
CA PRO A 105 10.18 5.98 17.42
C PRO A 105 10.38 4.76 16.52
N LYS A 106 11.64 4.57 16.07
CA LYS A 106 12.01 3.50 15.12
C LYS A 106 11.57 2.09 15.55
N TYR A 107 11.71 1.75 16.83
CA TYR A 107 11.31 0.41 17.31
C TYR A 107 9.82 0.11 17.07
N TYR A 108 8.98 1.14 17.10
CA TYR A 108 7.55 1.00 16.91
C TYR A 108 7.19 0.94 15.41
N THR A 109 7.85 1.73 14.57
CA THR A 109 7.68 1.65 13.10
C THR A 109 8.20 0.33 12.53
N ASP A 110 9.29 -0.20 13.08
CA ASP A 110 9.79 -1.55 12.80
C ASP A 110 8.74 -2.59 13.19
N GLN A 111 8.16 -2.51 14.40
CA GLN A 111 7.10 -3.42 14.85
C GLN A 111 5.88 -3.41 13.90
N LEU A 112 5.42 -2.23 13.46
CA LEU A 112 4.31 -2.14 12.50
C LEU A 112 4.66 -2.76 11.15
N THR A 113 5.91 -2.62 10.70
CA THR A 113 6.41 -3.24 9.48
C THR A 113 6.43 -4.76 9.61
N ASP A 114 6.88 -5.29 10.75
CA ASP A 114 6.91 -6.71 11.03
C ASP A 114 5.50 -7.30 11.07
N ILE A 115 4.54 -6.62 11.71
CA ILE A 115 3.12 -7.02 11.71
C ILE A 115 2.60 -7.06 10.27
N PHE A 116 2.87 -6.03 9.48
CA PHE A 116 2.40 -5.95 8.10
C PHE A 116 3.01 -7.02 7.19
N MET A 117 4.27 -7.39 7.40
CA MET A 117 5.01 -8.33 6.56
C MET A 117 4.99 -9.76 7.10
N LYS A 118 4.41 -9.97 8.28
CA LYS A 118 4.30 -11.27 8.93
C LYS A 118 3.77 -12.33 7.98
N LYS A 119 4.49 -13.45 7.91
CA LYS A 119 4.01 -14.68 7.29
C LYS A 119 3.22 -15.45 8.35
N GLU A 120 2.07 -16.01 7.98
CA GLU A 120 1.40 -16.96 8.88
C GLU A 120 2.33 -18.14 9.13
N LYS A 121 2.54 -18.48 10.40
CA LYS A 121 3.09 -19.79 10.74
C LYS A 121 1.97 -20.77 10.41
N ILE A 122 2.17 -21.59 9.37
CA ILE A 122 1.31 -22.74 9.15
C ILE A 122 1.59 -23.66 10.33
N THR A 123 0.75 -23.60 11.36
CA THR A 123 0.75 -24.63 12.40
C THR A 123 0.16 -25.86 11.74
N GLN A 124 1.01 -26.71 11.15
CA GLN A 124 0.63 -28.09 10.91
C GLN A 124 0.44 -28.74 12.28
N GLU A 125 -0.80 -28.77 12.77
CA GLU A 125 -1.19 -29.71 13.81
C GLU A 125 -1.16 -31.11 13.20
N LEU A 126 0.03 -31.72 13.17
CA LEU A 126 0.20 -33.15 12.97
C LEU A 126 -0.24 -33.87 14.26
N PRO A 127 -1.21 -34.81 14.21
CA PRO A 127 -1.50 -35.64 15.36
C PRO A 127 -0.48 -36.78 15.42
N GLY A 128 0.29 -36.85 16.51
CA GLY A 128 0.97 -38.08 16.95
C GLY A 128 2.50 -38.10 16.83
N ASP A 129 3.14 -37.81 17.96
CA ASP A 129 4.19 -38.62 18.59
C ASP A 129 5.05 -39.51 17.67
N VAL A 130 6.14 -38.97 17.10
CA VAL A 130 7.33 -39.75 16.71
C VAL A 130 8.58 -38.91 16.95
N ASP A 131 9.39 -39.36 17.91
CA ASP A 131 10.78 -39.00 18.18
C ASP A 131 11.66 -39.19 16.93
N GLY A 132 12.44 -38.17 16.54
CA GLY A 132 13.40 -38.29 15.43
C GLY A 132 14.02 -36.97 14.95
N GLU A 133 15.17 -36.63 15.54
CA GLU A 133 16.31 -35.77 15.13
C GLU A 133 16.12 -34.46 14.32
N PRO A 134 16.95 -33.41 14.58
CA PRO A 134 16.95 -32.20 13.78
C PRO A 134 17.56 -32.49 12.41
N ILE A 135 16.78 -32.31 11.35
CA ILE A 135 17.29 -32.19 9.98
C ILE A 135 18.00 -30.83 9.90
N GLU A 136 19.32 -30.88 9.71
CA GLU A 136 20.12 -29.71 9.36
C GLU A 136 19.57 -29.12 8.05
N GLU A 137 19.25 -27.83 8.06
CA GLU A 137 18.84 -27.08 6.88
C GLU A 137 20.02 -27.09 5.89
N GLU A 138 20.00 -27.99 4.91
CA GLU A 138 20.82 -27.85 3.72
C GLU A 138 20.30 -26.62 2.97
N GLU A 139 21.13 -25.58 2.92
CA GLU A 139 20.97 -24.44 2.02
C GLU A 139 20.85 -25.01 0.59
N GLU A 140 19.64 -24.96 0.01
CA GLU A 140 19.48 -25.16 -1.43
C GLU A 140 20.27 -24.04 -2.12
N GLU A 141 21.50 -24.38 -2.54
CA GLU A 141 22.25 -23.59 -3.52
C GLU A 141 21.34 -23.42 -4.73
N GLU A 142 20.91 -22.19 -5.02
CA GLU A 142 20.28 -21.89 -6.30
C GLU A 142 21.32 -22.18 -7.39
N GLU A 143 21.18 -23.34 -8.04
CA GLU A 143 21.91 -23.64 -9.27
C GLU A 143 21.51 -22.58 -10.30
N ASP A 144 22.44 -21.63 -10.52
CA ASP A 144 22.48 -20.73 -11.66
C ASP A 144 22.30 -21.57 -12.94
N VAL A 145 21.07 -21.61 -13.46
CA VAL A 145 20.78 -22.10 -14.81
C VAL A 145 21.31 -21.06 -15.79
N ASP A 146 22.62 -21.10 -16.03
CA ASP A 146 23.30 -20.39 -17.12
C ASP A 146 22.91 -21.06 -18.44
N GLY A 147 21.74 -20.70 -18.94
CA GLY A 147 21.30 -21.05 -20.29
C GLY A 147 22.07 -20.21 -21.30
N GLU A 148 23.13 -20.79 -21.86
CA GLU A 148 23.91 -20.20 -22.94
C GLU A 148 22.99 -19.72 -24.10
N PRO A 149 23.28 -18.55 -24.70
CA PRO A 149 22.51 -18.03 -25.82
C PRO A 149 22.74 -18.90 -27.07
N LEU A 150 21.66 -19.40 -27.66
CA LEU A 150 21.67 -19.97 -29.00
C LEU A 150 21.93 -18.86 -30.01
N GLU A 151 23.17 -18.76 -30.49
CA GLU A 151 23.49 -18.09 -31.75
C GLU A 151 23.03 -18.99 -32.91
N GLU A 152 21.81 -18.78 -33.40
CA GLU A 152 21.42 -19.23 -34.72
C GLU A 152 21.41 -18.02 -35.67
N ASP A 153 22.48 -17.93 -36.44
CA ASP A 153 22.61 -17.09 -37.64
C ASP A 153 21.50 -17.44 -38.64
N VAL A 154 20.38 -16.72 -38.55
CA VAL A 154 19.36 -16.68 -39.62
C VAL A 154 19.66 -15.48 -40.50
N ASP A 155 20.58 -15.68 -41.44
CA ASP A 155 20.80 -14.79 -42.59
C ASP A 155 19.73 -15.08 -43.65
N GLY A 156 18.79 -14.15 -43.81
CA GLY A 156 17.71 -14.21 -44.78
C GLY A 156 17.58 -12.85 -45.49
N GLU A 157 18.00 -12.83 -46.75
CA GLU A 157 18.22 -11.67 -47.62
C GLU A 157 17.06 -10.64 -47.74
N PRO A 158 17.38 -9.38 -48.13
CA PRO A 158 16.43 -8.31 -48.27
C PRO A 158 15.59 -8.44 -49.55
N LEU A 159 14.27 -8.36 -49.42
CA LEU A 159 13.39 -8.16 -50.57
C LEU A 159 13.33 -6.68 -50.93
N GLU A 160 13.71 -6.40 -52.17
CA GLU A 160 13.69 -5.09 -52.83
C GLU A 160 12.27 -4.51 -52.97
N GLU A 161 12.22 -3.17 -53.02
CA GLU A 161 11.05 -2.29 -53.10
C GLU A 161 10.16 -2.51 -54.33
N GLU A 162 8.84 -2.51 -54.14
CA GLU A 162 7.89 -1.99 -55.13
C GLU A 162 6.83 -1.09 -54.47
N GLY A 163 6.99 0.23 -54.69
CA GLY A 163 5.95 1.13 -55.17
C GLY A 163 4.63 1.32 -54.40
N GLY A 164 4.56 2.42 -53.64
CA GLY A 164 3.60 3.50 -53.92
C GLY A 164 2.18 3.48 -53.28
N GLN A 165 1.84 4.63 -52.68
CA GLN A 165 0.51 5.23 -52.46
C GLN A 165 -0.32 4.64 -51.28
N ASP A 166 -0.84 5.38 -50.30
CA ASP A 166 -1.09 6.80 -50.11
C ASP A 166 -1.02 7.16 -48.62
N VAL A 167 -0.38 8.29 -48.29
CA VAL A 167 -0.39 8.88 -46.95
C VAL A 167 -1.70 9.66 -46.80
N VAL A 168 -2.69 9.09 -46.12
CA VAL A 168 -3.89 9.84 -45.72
C VAL A 168 -3.51 10.76 -44.56
N GLN A 169 -3.35 12.03 -44.91
CA GLN A 169 -3.16 13.16 -44.01
C GLN A 169 -4.43 13.35 -43.16
N MET A 170 -4.37 12.93 -41.90
CA MET A 170 -5.44 13.20 -40.93
C MET A 170 -5.16 14.57 -40.31
N SER A 171 -5.78 15.59 -40.89
CA SER A 171 -5.77 16.96 -40.40
C SER A 171 -6.33 17.02 -38.98
N ILE A 172 -5.55 17.61 -38.08
CA ILE A 172 -5.96 18.02 -36.75
C ILE A 172 -6.83 19.27 -36.91
N GLU A 173 -8.12 19.16 -36.59
CA GLU A 173 -9.01 20.31 -36.42
C GLU A 173 -9.50 20.38 -34.97
N GLU A 174 -8.98 21.43 -34.32
CA GLU A 174 -9.59 22.37 -33.36
C GLU A 174 -10.51 21.88 -32.22
N GLU A 175 -10.13 22.32 -31.01
CA GLU A 175 -10.89 22.26 -29.75
C GLU A 175 -12.28 22.88 -29.83
N PRO A 176 -13.18 22.52 -28.89
CA PRO A 176 -14.12 23.50 -28.38
C PRO A 176 -13.98 23.73 -26.87
N ASN A 177 -13.61 24.97 -26.57
CA ASN A 177 -14.16 25.86 -25.54
C ASN A 177 -14.27 25.36 -24.08
N TYR A 178 -13.39 25.94 -23.27
CA TYR A 178 -13.62 26.24 -21.86
C TYR A 178 -15.04 26.77 -21.63
N ILE A 179 -15.83 26.06 -20.82
CA ILE A 179 -17.04 26.62 -20.23
C ILE A 179 -16.59 27.59 -19.13
N GLN A 180 -16.92 28.85 -19.36
CA GLN A 180 -16.66 29.98 -18.50
C GLN A 180 -17.44 29.83 -17.20
N VAL A 181 -16.71 29.84 -16.09
CA VAL A 181 -17.18 29.81 -14.71
C VAL A 181 -17.85 31.14 -14.35
N ASP A 182 -19.10 31.38 -14.76
CA ASP A 182 -19.82 32.61 -14.38
C ASP A 182 -21.35 32.46 -14.23
N ASP A 183 -21.86 31.27 -13.89
CA ASP A 183 -23.31 31.08 -13.70
C ASP A 183 -23.71 30.07 -12.59
N MET A 184 -22.96 30.00 -11.49
CA MET A 184 -23.36 29.22 -10.29
C MET A 184 -23.66 30.05 -9.04
N PHE A 185 -23.71 31.38 -9.13
CA PHE A 185 -24.08 32.27 -8.02
C PHE A 185 -25.31 33.14 -8.31
N ALA A 186 -26.32 32.58 -8.98
CA ALA A 186 -27.62 33.23 -9.15
C ALA A 186 -28.77 32.29 -8.81
N GLN A 187 -29.02 32.08 -7.50
CA GLN A 187 -30.32 32.22 -6.81
C GLN A 187 -30.21 31.79 -5.35
#